data_AF-A0A1Z7Z2R3-F1
#
_entry.id   AF-A0A1Z7Z2R3-F1
#
_cell.length_a   1.000
_cell.length_b   1.000
_cell.length_c   1.000
_cell.angle_alpha   90.00
_cell.angle_beta   90.00
_cell.angle_gamma   90.00
#
_symmetry.space_group_name_H-M   'P 1'
#
loop_
_entity.id
_entity.type
_entity.pdbx_description
1 polymer ?
#
loop_
_entity_poly.entity_id
_entity_poly.type
_entity_poly.pdbx_seq_one_letter_code
_entity_poly.pdbx_strand_id
1 'polypeptide(L)'
;MKRIDDKIKEIEKRDKANRILYIGFVVLISIFMIFAFRTSKKIKSQGNTIDEQGQTIQAQLATEKILSQQLKDSIALLNKSLKPKQYWAQIENDKSVESYIDYITNEWGIDKPQENMIKAFETLHSDDLNVEQVGWLYIGSINNAGEFRDSKNRTTIVLPKNQGIRAPNKNDILKLTYRSEMNTYTKASHKNRFRTGKGWRPGTKAVVVDSYKDPGSTDYFIKIKYY
;
A
#
# COMPACT_ATOMS: atom_id res chain seq x y z
N MET A 1 -83.21 -64.83 42.06
CA MET A 1 -81.75 -64.77 41.85
C MET A 1 -81.33 -63.96 40.62
N LYS A 2 -81.98 -64.04 39.44
CA LYS A 2 -81.61 -63.28 38.22
C LYS A 2 -81.41 -61.75 38.39
N ARG A 3 -82.12 -61.12 39.34
CA ARG A 3 -82.16 -59.67 39.54
C ARG A 3 -80.92 -59.06 40.21
N ILE A 4 -80.09 -59.88 40.87
CA ILE A 4 -78.86 -59.44 41.55
C ILE A 4 -77.67 -59.52 40.58
N ASP A 5 -77.60 -60.58 39.78
CA ASP A 5 -76.53 -60.77 38.79
C ASP A 5 -76.53 -59.68 37.71
N ASP A 6 -77.71 -59.25 37.25
CA ASP A 6 -77.83 -58.16 36.27
C ASP A 6 -77.30 -56.82 36.82
N LYS A 7 -77.49 -56.56 38.12
CA LYS A 7 -76.96 -55.36 38.78
C LYS A 7 -75.43 -55.41 38.94
N ILE A 8 -74.89 -56.57 39.30
CA ILE A 8 -73.43 -56.78 39.40
C ILE A 8 -72.78 -56.57 38.03
N LYS A 9 -73.39 -57.11 36.96
CA LYS A 9 -72.90 -56.97 35.58
C LYS A 9 -72.99 -55.53 35.06
N GLU A 10 -73.96 -54.74 35.51
CA GLU A 10 -74.08 -53.32 35.16
C GLU A 10 -73.03 -52.47 35.88
N ILE A 11 -72.74 -52.76 37.15
CA ILE A 11 -71.67 -52.12 37.92
C ILE A 11 -70.31 -52.41 37.29
N GLU A 12 -70.06 -53.66 36.91
CA GLU A 12 -68.80 -54.09 36.28
C GLU A 12 -68.59 -53.45 34.90
N LYS A 13 -69.66 -53.26 34.12
CA LYS A 13 -69.61 -52.50 32.85
C LYS A 13 -69.31 -51.03 33.06
N ARG A 14 -69.89 -50.38 34.07
CA ARG A 14 -69.61 -48.96 34.38
C ARG A 14 -68.19 -48.77 34.88
N ASP A 15 -67.68 -49.68 35.71
CA ASP A 15 -66.30 -49.62 36.20
C ASP A 15 -65.28 -49.82 35.05
N LYS A 16 -65.54 -50.78 34.16
CA LYS A 16 -64.72 -50.99 32.95
C LYS A 16 -64.77 -49.79 32.00
N ALA A 17 -65.94 -49.18 31.80
CA ALA A 17 -66.09 -47.98 30.98
C ALA A 17 -65.35 -46.77 31.57
N ASN A 18 -65.46 -46.55 32.89
CA ASN A 18 -64.75 -45.50 33.60
C ASN A 18 -63.24 -45.71 33.57
N ARG A 19 -62.77 -46.95 33.67
CA ARG A 19 -61.35 -47.31 33.57
C ARG A 19 -60.80 -47.04 32.18
N ILE A 20 -61.55 -47.36 31.12
CA ILE A 20 -61.18 -47.04 29.73
C ILE A 20 -61.15 -45.52 29.51
N LEU A 21 -62.13 -44.80 30.05
CA LEU A 21 -62.21 -43.35 29.96
C LEU A 21 -61.04 -42.66 30.68
N TYR A 22 -60.67 -43.17 31.87
CA TYR A 22 -59.50 -42.73 32.61
C TYR A 22 -58.20 -42.99 31.84
N ILE A 23 -58.03 -44.18 31.26
CA ILE A 23 -56.88 -44.51 30.41
C ILE A 23 -56.81 -43.56 29.20
N GLY A 24 -57.94 -43.30 28.54
CA GLY A 24 -58.03 -42.36 27.42
C GLY A 24 -57.61 -40.95 27.80
N PHE A 25 -58.03 -40.48 28.98
CA PHE A 25 -57.66 -39.17 29.51
C PHE A 25 -56.15 -39.06 29.80
N VAL A 26 -55.55 -40.10 30.39
CA VAL A 26 -54.11 -40.16 30.67
C VAL A 26 -53.28 -40.17 29.37
N VAL A 27 -53.73 -40.90 28.34
CA VAL A 27 -53.08 -40.93 27.02
C VAL A 27 -53.13 -39.55 26.36
N LEU A 28 -54.26 -38.86 26.44
CA LEU A 28 -54.44 -37.53 25.86
C LEU A 28 -53.53 -36.48 26.53
N ILE A 29 -53.42 -36.51 27.87
CA ILE A 29 -52.47 -35.66 28.62
C ILE A 29 -51.03 -35.96 28.20
N SER A 30 -50.69 -37.24 28.04
CA SER A 30 -49.35 -37.66 27.65
C SER A 30 -48.97 -37.15 26.26
N ILE A 31 -49.89 -37.24 25.28
CA ILE A 31 -49.69 -36.70 23.93
C ILE A 31 -49.54 -35.17 23.97
N PHE A 32 -50.37 -34.49 24.76
CA PHE A 32 -50.28 -33.04 24.94
C PHE A 32 -48.93 -32.60 25.53
N MET A 33 -48.44 -33.31 26.55
CA MET A 33 -47.12 -33.03 27.15
C MET A 33 -45.98 -33.23 26.17
N ILE A 34 -46.02 -34.29 25.34
CA ILE A 34 -45.01 -34.52 24.29
C ILE A 34 -45.05 -33.38 23.24
N PHE A 35 -46.24 -32.96 22.84
CA PHE A 35 -46.40 -31.85 21.89
C PHE A 35 -45.89 -30.52 22.46
N ALA A 36 -46.25 -30.19 23.70
CA ALA A 36 -45.78 -28.99 24.39
C ALA A 36 -44.24 -28.98 24.53
N PHE A 37 -43.64 -30.13 24.87
CA PHE A 37 -42.18 -30.28 24.96
C PHE A 37 -41.48 -30.05 23.63
N ARG A 38 -41.99 -30.64 22.53
CA ARG A 38 -41.43 -30.44 21.18
C ARG A 38 -41.54 -28.99 20.72
N THR A 39 -42.67 -28.33 20.98
CA THR A 39 -42.89 -26.93 20.63
C THR A 39 -41.96 -26.00 21.42
N SER A 40 -41.79 -26.24 22.73
CA SER A 40 -40.82 -25.50 23.56
C SER A 40 -39.38 -25.66 23.05
N LYS A 41 -38.99 -26.89 22.67
CA LYS A 41 -37.67 -27.16 22.09
C LYS A 41 -37.46 -26.43 20.76
N LYS A 42 -38.47 -26.37 19.90
CA LYS A 42 -38.41 -25.63 18.63
C LYS A 42 -38.27 -24.12 18.84
N ILE A 43 -39.03 -23.54 19.77
CA ILE A 43 -38.93 -22.11 20.13
C ILE A 43 -37.54 -21.78 20.67
N LYS A 44 -36.99 -22.60 21.57
CA LYS A 44 -35.63 -22.40 22.10
C LYS A 44 -34.57 -22.48 21.00
N SER A 45 -34.67 -23.46 20.10
CA SER A 45 -33.75 -23.59 18.97
C SER A 45 -33.81 -22.38 18.03
N GLN A 46 -35.01 -21.86 17.76
CA GLN A 46 -35.17 -20.65 16.95
C GLN A 46 -34.61 -19.40 17.65
N GLY A 47 -34.81 -19.27 18.97
CA GLY A 47 -34.21 -18.21 19.78
C GLY A 47 -32.68 -18.20 19.69
N ASN A 48 -32.04 -19.36 19.86
CA ASN A 48 -30.59 -19.49 19.74
C ASN A 48 -30.08 -19.10 18.34
N THR A 49 -30.77 -19.51 17.27
CA THR A 49 -30.41 -19.12 15.89
C THR A 49 -30.58 -17.62 15.66
N ILE A 50 -31.62 -17.00 16.23
CA ILE A 50 -31.84 -15.55 16.16
C ILE A 50 -30.70 -14.80 16.89
N ASP A 51 -30.27 -15.29 18.05
CA ASP A 51 -29.16 -14.70 18.81
C ASP A 51 -27.82 -14.82 18.05
N GLU A 52 -27.52 -15.98 17.47
CA GLU A 52 -26.33 -16.19 16.62
C GLU A 52 -26.34 -15.30 15.37
N GLN A 53 -27.49 -15.16 14.70
CA GLN A 53 -27.67 -14.24 13.58
C GLN A 53 -27.51 -12.78 14.02
N GLY A 54 -28.03 -12.42 15.19
CA GLY A 54 -27.87 -11.09 15.78
C GLY A 54 -26.41 -10.74 16.05
N GLN A 55 -25.62 -11.68 16.60
CA GLN A 55 -24.19 -11.51 16.81
C GLN A 55 -23.43 -11.37 15.47
N THR A 56 -23.80 -12.15 14.47
CA THR A 56 -23.20 -12.08 13.13
C THR A 56 -23.45 -10.72 12.47
N ILE A 57 -24.69 -10.22 12.55
CA ILE A 57 -25.06 -8.90 12.01
C ILE A 57 -24.29 -7.79 12.74
N GLN A 58 -24.14 -7.87 14.05
CA GLN A 58 -23.35 -6.87 14.80
C GLN A 58 -21.87 -6.88 14.40
N ALA A 59 -21.27 -8.06 14.18
CA ALA A 59 -19.90 -8.19 13.70
C ALA A 59 -19.72 -7.63 12.28
N GLN A 60 -20.69 -7.88 11.39
CA GLN A 60 -20.70 -7.30 10.05
C GLN A 60 -20.83 -5.78 10.09
N LEU A 61 -21.74 -5.23 10.91
CA LEU A 61 -21.91 -3.80 11.09
C LEU A 61 -20.63 -3.11 11.63
N ALA A 62 -19.94 -3.76 12.57
CA ALA A 62 -18.66 -3.25 13.07
C ALA A 62 -17.60 -3.21 11.96
N THR A 63 -17.54 -4.24 11.13
CA THR A 63 -16.63 -4.32 9.99
C THR A 63 -16.94 -3.27 8.93
N GLU A 64 -18.22 -3.08 8.57
CA GLU A 64 -18.65 -2.05 7.63
C GLU A 64 -18.36 -0.63 8.14
N LYS A 65 -18.53 -0.37 9.43
CA LYS A 65 -18.16 0.92 10.03
C LYS A 65 -16.67 1.21 9.88
N ILE A 66 -15.81 0.21 10.10
CA ILE A 66 -14.36 0.35 9.92
C ILE A 66 -14.03 0.63 8.45
N LEU A 67 -14.59 -0.15 7.52
CA LEU A 67 -14.41 0.04 6.07
C LEU A 67 -14.88 1.42 5.62
N SER A 68 -16.05 1.86 6.08
CA SER A 68 -16.60 3.18 5.78
C SER A 68 -15.67 4.30 6.27
N GLN A 69 -15.10 4.15 7.46
CA GLN A 69 -14.14 5.13 7.99
C GLN A 69 -12.83 5.14 7.17
N GLN A 70 -12.27 3.98 6.86
CA GLN A 70 -11.09 3.88 5.99
C GLN A 70 -11.32 4.51 4.62
N LEU A 71 -12.51 4.35 4.04
CA LEU A 71 -12.88 4.97 2.78
C LEU A 71 -12.94 6.50 2.91
N LYS A 72 -13.54 7.03 3.99
CA LYS A 72 -13.57 8.47 4.27
C LYS A 72 -12.17 9.05 4.43
N ASP A 73 -11.31 8.36 5.17
CA ASP A 73 -9.91 8.77 5.38
C ASP A 73 -9.15 8.77 4.04
N SER A 74 -9.36 7.75 3.21
CA SER A 74 -8.78 7.67 1.86
C SER A 74 -9.27 8.81 0.96
N ILE A 75 -10.56 9.12 0.97
CA ILE A 75 -11.14 10.25 0.22
C ILE A 75 -10.57 11.59 0.73
N ALA A 76 -10.44 11.76 2.04
CA ALA A 76 -9.87 12.97 2.64
C ALA A 76 -8.39 13.16 2.24
N LEU A 77 -7.63 12.06 2.17
CA LEU A 77 -6.24 12.06 1.72
C LEU A 77 -6.14 12.38 0.22
N LEU A 78 -7.01 11.78 -0.60
CA LEU A 78 -7.12 12.09 -2.04
C LEU A 78 -7.49 13.56 -2.28
N ASN A 79 -8.42 14.13 -1.52
CA ASN A 79 -8.83 15.54 -1.64
C ASN A 79 -7.70 16.52 -1.26
N LYS A 80 -6.74 16.09 -0.43
CA LYS A 80 -5.56 16.88 -0.07
C LYS A 80 -4.37 16.64 -1.00
N SER A 81 -4.46 15.66 -1.90
CA SER A 81 -3.37 15.35 -2.84
C SER A 81 -3.40 16.26 -4.06
N LEU A 82 -2.22 16.67 -4.53
CA LEU A 82 -2.06 17.37 -5.80
C LEU A 82 -2.48 16.45 -6.95
N LYS A 83 -3.45 16.89 -7.77
CA LYS A 83 -3.81 16.15 -8.99
C LYS A 83 -2.62 16.16 -9.97
N PRO A 84 -2.45 15.13 -10.82
CA PRO A 84 -1.34 15.05 -11.77
C PRO A 84 -1.10 16.32 -12.61
N LYS A 85 -2.18 16.97 -13.08
CA LYS A 85 -2.11 18.23 -13.83
C LYS A 85 -1.60 19.40 -12.98
N GLN A 86 -2.03 19.49 -11.72
CA GLN A 86 -1.61 20.56 -10.81
C GLN A 86 -0.15 20.36 -10.40
N TYR A 87 0.24 19.10 -10.15
CA TYR A 87 1.62 18.77 -9.87
C TYR A 87 2.51 19.16 -11.05
N TRP A 88 2.16 18.75 -12.27
CA TRP A 88 2.92 19.15 -13.47
C TRP A 88 3.02 20.67 -13.64
N ALA A 89 1.90 21.39 -13.51
CA ALA A 89 1.91 22.85 -13.61
C ALA A 89 2.81 23.52 -12.56
N GLN A 90 2.89 22.96 -11.35
CA GLN A 90 3.82 23.43 -10.33
C GLN A 90 5.28 23.19 -10.75
N ILE A 91 5.60 22.01 -11.29
CA ILE A 91 6.95 21.71 -11.77
C ILE A 91 7.36 22.65 -12.91
N GLU A 92 6.47 22.91 -13.87
CA GLU A 92 6.70 23.87 -14.96
C GLU A 92 6.89 25.30 -14.45
N ASN A 93 6.15 25.69 -13.41
CA ASN A 93 6.27 27.02 -12.80
C ASN A 93 7.59 27.19 -12.04
N ASP A 94 8.00 26.17 -11.25
CA ASP A 94 9.26 26.21 -10.51
C ASP A 94 10.46 26.22 -11.47
N LYS A 95 10.37 25.41 -12.55
CA LYS A 95 11.36 25.31 -13.64
C LYS A 95 12.80 25.12 -13.12
N SER A 96 12.98 24.27 -12.12
CA SER A 96 14.27 24.01 -11.47
C SER A 96 14.74 22.57 -11.68
N VAL A 97 16.06 22.33 -11.62
CA VAL A 97 16.62 20.97 -11.71
C VAL A 97 16.01 20.05 -10.66
N GLU A 98 15.87 20.53 -9.43
CA GLU A 98 15.32 19.76 -8.31
C GLU A 98 13.85 19.37 -8.57
N SER A 99 13.02 20.34 -8.98
CA SER A 99 11.60 20.10 -9.30
C SER A 99 11.42 19.04 -10.38
N TYR A 100 12.16 19.13 -11.49
CA TYR A 100 12.06 18.14 -12.57
C TYR A 100 12.62 16.77 -12.17
N ILE A 101 13.72 16.70 -11.42
CA ILE A 101 14.23 15.42 -10.90
C ILE A 101 13.23 14.78 -9.94
N ASP A 102 12.61 15.56 -9.06
CA ASP A 102 11.60 15.05 -8.13
C ASP A 102 10.34 14.61 -8.86
N TYR A 103 9.93 15.31 -9.92
CA TYR A 103 8.87 14.81 -10.81
C TYR A 103 9.25 13.45 -11.41
N ILE A 104 10.43 13.33 -12.01
CA ILE A 104 10.86 12.08 -12.66
C ILE A 104 10.99 10.93 -11.67
N THR A 105 11.57 11.19 -10.50
CA THR A 105 11.77 10.20 -9.44
C THR A 105 10.57 10.00 -8.54
N ASN A 106 9.50 10.79 -8.73
CA ASN A 106 8.32 10.93 -7.86
C ASN A 106 8.06 9.73 -6.95
N GLU A 107 8.31 9.94 -5.67
CA GLU A 107 8.12 8.97 -4.61
C GLU A 107 6.70 9.02 -4.03
N TRP A 108 5.92 10.08 -4.31
CA TRP A 108 4.56 10.29 -3.81
C TRP A 108 3.48 9.51 -4.56
N GLY A 109 3.84 8.77 -5.62
CA GLY A 109 2.89 7.93 -6.35
C GLY A 109 1.85 8.68 -7.20
N ILE A 110 2.02 10.00 -7.39
CA ILE A 110 1.20 10.78 -8.32
C ILE A 110 1.48 10.30 -9.75
N ASP A 111 0.43 10.04 -10.53
CA ASP A 111 0.54 9.62 -11.93
C ASP A 111 1.33 10.63 -12.76
N LYS A 112 2.18 10.11 -13.66
CA LYS A 112 3.04 10.89 -14.54
C LYS A 112 2.79 10.49 -15.98
N PRO A 113 1.97 11.25 -16.73
CA PRO A 113 1.75 11.00 -18.14
C PRO A 113 3.09 10.90 -18.88
N GLN A 114 3.18 9.96 -19.83
CA GLN A 114 4.43 9.71 -20.56
C GLN A 114 4.93 10.96 -21.29
N GLU A 115 4.02 11.76 -21.86
CA GLU A 115 4.35 13.04 -22.50
C GLU A 115 5.07 14.00 -21.53
N ASN A 116 4.59 14.11 -20.29
CA ASN A 116 5.20 14.97 -19.28
C ASN A 116 6.54 14.43 -18.80
N MET A 117 6.70 13.10 -18.73
CA MET A 117 7.99 12.48 -18.43
C MET A 117 9.02 12.79 -19.51
N ILE A 118 8.65 12.71 -20.78
CA ILE A 118 9.52 13.07 -21.91
C ILE A 118 9.92 14.54 -21.80
N LYS A 119 8.94 15.44 -21.66
CA LYS A 119 9.18 16.88 -21.48
C LYS A 119 10.10 17.16 -20.29
N ALA A 120 9.89 16.51 -19.15
CA ALA A 120 10.74 16.68 -17.97
C ALA A 120 12.21 16.32 -18.25
N PHE A 121 12.46 15.22 -18.96
CA PHE A 121 13.81 14.84 -19.36
C PHE A 121 14.41 15.80 -20.38
N GLU A 122 13.63 16.26 -21.36
CA GLU A 122 14.07 17.25 -22.35
C GLU A 122 14.44 18.58 -21.67
N THR A 123 13.60 19.08 -20.76
CA THR A 123 13.87 20.32 -20.02
C THR A 123 15.05 20.18 -19.08
N LEU A 124 15.27 19.02 -18.43
CA LEU A 124 16.48 18.79 -17.63
C LEU A 124 17.78 18.89 -18.44
N HIS A 125 17.72 18.61 -19.75
CA HIS A 125 18.87 18.70 -20.64
C HIS A 125 18.96 20.02 -21.40
N SER A 126 17.94 20.88 -21.32
CA SER A 126 17.99 22.23 -21.88
C SER A 126 18.80 23.15 -20.97
N ASP A 127 19.19 24.31 -21.52
CA ASP A 127 19.83 25.39 -20.76
C ASP A 127 18.79 26.41 -20.21
N ASP A 128 17.51 26.03 -20.23
CA ASP A 128 16.39 26.90 -19.88
C ASP A 128 15.78 26.51 -18.52
N LEU A 129 16.57 26.63 -17.46
CA LEU A 129 16.16 26.35 -16.08
C LEU A 129 16.43 27.58 -15.19
N ASN A 130 15.51 27.87 -14.28
CA ASN A 130 15.59 29.02 -13.37
C ASN A 130 16.73 28.86 -12.35
N VAL A 131 16.94 27.62 -11.88
CA VAL A 131 17.99 27.29 -10.92
C VAL A 131 18.66 25.99 -11.35
N GLU A 132 19.88 26.12 -11.84
CA GLU A 132 20.75 25.00 -12.19
C GLU A 132 22.21 25.27 -11.83
N GLN A 133 22.91 24.20 -11.48
CA GLN A 133 24.36 24.15 -11.39
C GLN A 133 24.85 22.98 -12.22
N VAL A 134 25.97 23.19 -12.91
CA VAL A 134 26.57 22.17 -13.77
C VAL A 134 28.03 22.01 -13.42
N GLY A 135 28.47 20.78 -13.23
CA GLY A 135 29.88 20.53 -12.98
C GLY A 135 30.30 19.07 -13.10
N TRP A 136 31.59 18.88 -13.30
CA TRP A 136 32.25 17.59 -13.32
C TRP A 136 32.52 17.10 -11.91
N LEU A 137 32.25 15.83 -11.68
CA LEU A 137 32.39 15.16 -10.41
C LEU A 137 33.24 13.91 -10.59
N TYR A 138 34.24 13.75 -9.75
CA TYR A 138 34.94 12.47 -9.62
C TYR A 138 34.06 11.49 -8.85
N ILE A 139 33.72 10.36 -9.47
CA ILE A 139 32.77 9.39 -8.91
C ILE A 139 33.40 8.04 -8.55
N GLY A 140 34.59 7.75 -9.07
CA GLY A 140 35.29 6.51 -8.75
C GLY A 140 36.31 6.14 -9.82
N SER A 141 36.56 4.85 -9.94
CA SER A 141 37.53 4.30 -10.88
C SER A 141 36.96 3.16 -11.73
N ILE A 142 37.40 3.04 -12.97
CA ILE A 142 37.14 1.92 -13.88
C ILE A 142 38.47 1.25 -14.20
N ASN A 143 38.61 -0.03 -13.83
CA ASN A 143 39.82 -0.79 -14.11
C ASN A 143 39.94 -1.18 -15.61
N ASN A 144 41.01 -1.87 -15.98
CA ASN A 144 41.24 -2.30 -17.37
C ASN A 144 40.24 -3.37 -17.84
N ALA A 145 39.60 -4.10 -16.91
CA ALA A 145 38.53 -5.04 -17.21
C ALA A 145 37.15 -4.36 -17.37
N GLY A 146 37.06 -3.03 -17.18
CA GLY A 146 35.82 -2.27 -17.29
C GLY A 146 34.98 -2.25 -16.01
N GLU A 147 35.49 -2.79 -14.91
CA GLU A 147 34.77 -2.84 -13.64
C GLU A 147 34.83 -1.49 -12.93
N PHE A 148 33.66 -0.96 -12.57
CA PHE A 148 33.54 0.27 -11.83
C PHE A 148 33.66 0.04 -10.31
N ARG A 149 34.41 0.91 -9.66
CA ARG A 149 34.57 0.92 -8.20
C ARG A 149 34.46 2.35 -7.66
N ASP A 150 33.43 2.59 -6.86
CA ASP A 150 33.36 3.74 -5.96
C ASP A 150 33.84 3.29 -4.57
N SER A 151 35.10 3.58 -4.24
CA SER A 151 35.70 3.19 -2.97
C SER A 151 35.09 3.90 -1.76
N LYS A 152 34.37 5.01 -1.97
CA LYS A 152 33.80 5.82 -0.89
C LYS A 152 32.28 5.73 -0.81
N ASN A 153 31.66 4.98 -1.73
CA ASN A 153 30.22 4.76 -1.84
C ASN A 153 29.42 6.03 -1.58
N ARG A 154 29.80 7.11 -2.27
CA ARG A 154 29.30 8.46 -1.98
C ARG A 154 27.94 8.72 -2.60
N THR A 155 27.59 7.96 -3.62
CA THR A 155 26.40 8.20 -4.44
C THR A 155 25.68 6.90 -4.71
N THR A 156 24.39 7.00 -4.99
CA THR A 156 23.58 5.86 -5.42
C THR A 156 22.76 6.24 -6.63
N ILE A 157 22.72 5.36 -7.63
CA ILE A 157 21.81 5.48 -8.77
C ILE A 157 20.39 5.19 -8.28
N VAL A 158 19.54 6.21 -8.29
CA VAL A 158 18.12 6.10 -7.92
C VAL A 158 17.22 5.91 -9.14
N LEU A 159 17.71 6.23 -10.33
CA LEU A 159 17.07 5.92 -11.60
C LEU A 159 18.14 5.57 -12.66
N PRO A 160 18.00 4.45 -13.39
CA PRO A 160 17.00 3.39 -13.20
C PRO A 160 17.18 2.66 -11.86
N LYS A 161 16.07 2.20 -11.27
CA LYS A 161 16.09 1.47 -9.98
C LYS A 161 16.77 0.11 -10.15
N ASN A 162 17.37 -0.39 -9.06
CA ASN A 162 17.90 -1.76 -8.94
C ASN A 162 19.04 -2.12 -9.92
N GLN A 163 19.90 -1.16 -10.26
CA GLN A 163 20.99 -1.36 -11.23
C GLN A 163 22.28 -1.95 -10.64
N GLY A 164 22.33 -2.22 -9.33
CA GLY A 164 23.55 -2.66 -8.66
C GLY A 164 24.67 -1.62 -8.73
N ILE A 165 25.91 -2.06 -8.50
CA ILE A 165 27.09 -1.19 -8.59
C ILE A 165 27.57 -1.15 -10.04
N ARG A 166 27.46 0.01 -10.68
CA ARG A 166 28.01 0.27 -12.02
C ARG A 166 28.40 1.74 -12.18
N ALA A 167 29.20 2.03 -13.20
CA ALA A 167 29.51 3.40 -13.57
C ALA A 167 28.22 4.13 -13.96
N PRO A 168 27.96 5.34 -13.43
CA PRO A 168 26.82 6.14 -13.85
C PRO A 168 26.98 6.60 -15.30
N ASN A 169 25.91 6.47 -16.08
CA ASN A 169 25.83 6.85 -17.48
C ASN A 169 24.91 8.05 -17.65
N LYS A 170 24.95 8.67 -18.84
CA LYS A 170 24.03 9.75 -19.22
C LYS A 170 22.57 9.34 -18.95
N ASN A 171 21.79 10.28 -18.44
CA ASN A 171 20.39 10.14 -17.99
C ASN A 171 20.17 9.36 -16.69
N ASP A 172 21.21 8.83 -16.05
CA ASP A 172 21.06 8.30 -14.69
C ASP A 172 20.77 9.46 -13.73
N ILE A 173 19.93 9.19 -12.74
CA ILE A 173 19.72 10.10 -11.61
C ILE A 173 20.42 9.52 -10.39
N LEU A 174 21.30 10.32 -9.82
CA LEU A 174 22.08 9.99 -8.64
C LEU A 174 21.53 10.71 -7.42
N LYS A 175 21.65 10.08 -6.25
CA LYS A 175 21.45 10.71 -4.94
C LYS A 175 22.78 10.76 -4.20
N LEU A 176 23.09 11.90 -3.59
CA LEU A 176 24.27 12.02 -2.75
C LEU A 176 23.98 11.40 -1.37
N THR A 177 24.57 10.24 -1.10
CA THR A 177 24.45 9.55 0.19
C THR A 177 25.55 9.96 1.16
N TYR A 178 26.57 10.66 0.67
CA TYR A 178 27.66 11.17 1.49
C TYR A 178 27.21 12.34 2.39
N ARG A 179 27.75 12.37 3.61
CA ARG A 179 27.37 13.34 4.66
C ARG A 179 27.79 14.79 4.41
N SER A 180 28.69 15.05 3.46
CA SER A 180 29.20 16.39 3.17
C SER A 180 29.05 16.72 1.70
N GLU A 181 29.00 18.02 1.41
CA GLU A 181 28.95 18.50 0.02
C GLU A 181 30.10 17.91 -0.80
N MET A 182 29.79 17.52 -2.04
CA MET A 182 30.80 17.10 -3.01
C MET A 182 31.20 18.27 -3.90
N ASN A 183 32.51 18.53 -3.96
CA ASN A 183 33.04 19.52 -4.88
C ASN A 183 32.84 19.06 -6.33
N THR A 184 32.29 19.97 -7.12
CA THR A 184 32.17 19.88 -8.57
C THR A 184 33.18 20.82 -9.23
N TYR A 185 33.53 20.51 -10.47
CA TYR A 185 34.65 21.14 -11.18
C TYR A 185 34.26 21.56 -12.58
N THR A 186 34.96 22.56 -13.13
CA THR A 186 34.71 23.03 -14.51
C THR A 186 35.20 22.04 -15.57
N LYS A 187 36.09 21.10 -15.21
CA LYS A 187 36.68 20.11 -16.12
C LYS A 187 36.81 18.72 -15.49
N ALA A 188 36.75 17.69 -16.32
CA ALA A 188 36.89 16.28 -15.98
C ALA A 188 38.36 15.83 -15.81
N SER A 189 39.15 16.49 -14.96
CA SER A 189 40.57 16.14 -14.81
C SER A 189 41.05 16.36 -13.40
N HIS A 190 42.01 15.56 -12.91
CA HIS A 190 42.79 15.85 -11.69
C HIS A 190 43.74 17.05 -11.84
N LYS A 191 44.08 17.42 -13.07
CA LYS A 191 44.99 18.53 -13.39
C LYS A 191 44.15 19.77 -13.75
N ASN A 192 44.44 20.92 -13.14
CA ASN A 192 43.74 22.20 -13.39
C ASN A 192 42.23 22.22 -13.04
N ARG A 193 41.90 21.83 -11.79
CA ARG A 193 40.54 21.88 -11.25
C ARG A 193 40.21 23.26 -10.69
N PHE A 194 39.32 23.98 -11.36
CA PHE A 194 38.62 25.11 -10.75
C PHE A 194 37.27 24.62 -10.22
N ARG A 195 36.98 24.90 -8.95
CA ARG A 195 35.67 24.58 -8.36
C ARG A 195 34.62 25.48 -8.98
N THR A 196 33.44 24.94 -9.28
CA THR A 196 32.28 25.68 -9.80
C THR A 196 31.56 26.53 -8.72
N GLY A 197 32.17 26.69 -7.55
CA GLY A 197 31.65 27.48 -6.44
C GLY A 197 30.87 26.63 -5.44
N LYS A 198 29.60 26.34 -5.75
CA LYS A 198 28.72 25.56 -4.88
C LYS A 198 28.85 24.06 -5.17
N GLY A 199 29.11 23.27 -4.13
CA GLY A 199 29.18 21.81 -4.23
C GLY A 199 27.79 21.18 -4.32
N TRP A 200 27.75 19.92 -4.74
CA TRP A 200 26.53 19.12 -4.71
C TRP A 200 26.19 18.75 -3.26
N ARG A 201 24.98 19.08 -2.82
CA ARG A 201 24.55 19.01 -1.41
C ARG A 201 24.14 17.61 -0.95
N PRO A 202 24.45 17.22 0.30
CA PRO A 202 24.02 15.93 0.86
C PRO A 202 22.52 15.71 0.75
N GLY A 203 22.12 14.49 0.41
CA GLY A 203 20.71 14.08 0.33
C GLY A 203 19.97 14.53 -0.92
N THR A 204 20.49 15.49 -1.69
CA THR A 204 19.87 15.94 -2.94
C THR A 204 20.21 15.01 -4.11
N LYS A 205 19.45 15.15 -5.19
CA LYS A 205 19.59 14.36 -6.40
C LYS A 205 20.23 15.20 -7.51
N ALA A 206 20.85 14.52 -8.48
CA ALA A 206 21.45 15.13 -9.65
C ALA A 206 21.26 14.23 -10.87
N VAL A 207 21.15 14.81 -12.05
CA VAL A 207 21.09 14.05 -13.32
C VAL A 207 22.47 14.04 -13.97
N VAL A 208 22.89 12.88 -14.47
CA VAL A 208 24.12 12.72 -15.23
C VAL A 208 23.87 13.18 -16.66
N VAL A 209 24.59 14.22 -17.10
CA VAL A 209 24.48 14.76 -18.46
C VAL A 209 25.58 14.26 -19.38
N ASP A 210 26.73 13.86 -18.82
CA ASP A 210 27.86 13.34 -19.57
C ASP A 210 28.79 12.50 -18.67
N SER A 211 29.68 11.72 -19.27
CA SER A 211 30.69 10.93 -18.56
C SER A 211 32.04 10.96 -19.26
N TYR A 212 33.11 10.84 -18.49
CA TYR A 212 34.47 10.91 -18.99
C TYR A 212 35.39 9.96 -18.23
N LYS A 213 36.08 9.10 -18.98
CA LYS A 213 37.20 8.29 -18.47
C LYS A 213 38.50 8.94 -18.94
N ASP A 214 39.34 9.34 -17.99
CA ASP A 214 40.59 10.03 -18.28
C ASP A 214 41.58 9.08 -19.00
N PRO A 215 42.06 9.40 -20.22
CA PRO A 215 42.99 8.55 -20.94
C PRO A 215 44.27 8.28 -20.15
N GLY A 216 44.56 7.01 -19.89
CA GLY A 216 45.74 6.61 -19.11
C GLY A 216 45.56 6.69 -17.59
N SER A 217 44.35 6.97 -17.09
CA SER A 217 43.99 6.81 -15.68
C SER A 217 42.84 5.82 -15.53
N THR A 218 42.72 5.24 -14.34
CA THR A 218 41.51 4.52 -13.94
C THR A 218 40.39 5.47 -13.52
N ASP A 219 40.64 6.76 -13.38
CA ASP A 219 39.67 7.71 -12.85
C ASP A 219 38.45 7.90 -13.77
N TYR A 220 37.28 7.93 -13.15
CA TYR A 220 36.01 8.12 -13.83
C TYR A 220 35.28 9.35 -13.30
N PHE A 221 34.87 10.19 -14.24
CA PHE A 221 34.18 11.44 -14.00
C PHE A 221 32.82 11.43 -14.66
N ILE A 222 31.90 12.15 -14.03
CA ILE A 222 30.58 12.42 -14.59
C ILE A 222 30.32 13.91 -14.55
N LYS A 223 29.66 14.43 -15.57
CA LYS A 223 29.11 15.78 -15.55
C LYS A 223 27.69 15.67 -15.04
N ILE A 224 27.35 16.45 -14.02
CA ILE A 224 26.03 16.44 -13.39
C ILE A 224 25.37 17.82 -13.48
N LYS A 225 24.04 17.82 -13.63
CA LYS A 225 23.18 18.97 -13.35
C LYS A 225 22.50 18.77 -11.99
N TYR A 226 22.53 19.78 -11.15
CA TYR A 226 22.04 19.76 -9.76
C TYR A 226 21.58 21.14 -9.30
N TYR A 227 21.01 21.22 -8.09
CA TYR A 227 20.57 22.44 -7.42
C TYR A 227 21.56 22.91 -6.34
#